data_AF-A0A920Q8A2-F1
#
_entry.id   AF-A0A920Q8A2-F1
#
_cell.length_a   1.000
_cell.length_b   1.000
_cell.length_c   1.000
_cell.angle_alpha   90.00
_cell.angle_beta   90.00
_cell.angle_gamma   90.00
#
_symmetry.space_group_name_H-M   'P 1'
#
loop_
_entity.id
_entity.type
_entity.pdbx_description
1 polymer ?
#
loop_
_entity_poly.entity_id
_entity_poly.type
_entity_poly.pdbx_seq_one_letter_code
_entity_poly.pdbx_strand_id
1 'polypeptide(L)' 'MHLSLVVPTYNESANIGLLLRSLHEVLTGMGATFEIIVVDDDSPDRTWATAAEIARSIPKSGCFAGPGHRDWPRP' A
#
# COMPACT_ATOMS: atom_id res chain seq x y z
N MET A 1 3.82 12.65 15.41
CA MET A 1 4.78 12.54 14.29
C MET A 1 4.03 12.00 13.08
N HIS A 2 4.39 12.46 11.88
CA HIS A 2 3.77 12.01 10.63
C HIS A 2 4.79 11.23 9.81
N LEU A 3 4.43 10.04 9.32
CA LEU A 3 5.33 9.14 8.60
C LEU A 3 4.81 8.85 7.19
N SER A 4 5.68 9.01 6.19
CA SER A 4 5.39 8.62 4.81
C SER A 4 6.26 7.43 4.44
N LEU A 5 5.66 6.28 4.17
CA LEU A 5 6.36 5.07 3.74
C LEU A 5 6.15 4.86 2.25
N VAL A 6 7.25 4.80 1.49
CA VAL A 6 7.21 4.51 0.05
C VAL A 6 7.69 3.07 -0.16
N VAL A 7 6.86 2.25 -0.80
CA VAL A 7 7.10 0.82 -1.02
C VAL A 7 7.15 0.56 -2.53
N PRO A 8 8.34 0.45 -3.15
CA PRO A 8 8.44 0.01 -4.53
C PRO A 8 8.14 -1.49 -4.61
N THR A 9 7.34 -1.89 -5.61
CA THR A 9 6.94 -3.29 -5.82
C THR A 9 7.11 -3.69 -7.27
N TYR A 10 7.58 -4.93 -7.46
CA TYR A 10 7.64 -5.60 -8.76
C TYR A 10 7.51 -7.11 -8.56
N ASN A 11 6.51 -7.77 -9.16
CA ASN A 11 6.24 -9.21 -8.96
C ASN A 11 6.07 -9.64 -7.49
N GLU A 12 5.36 -8.83 -6.71
CA GLU A 12 5.20 -8.97 -5.25
C GLU A 12 3.74 -9.27 -4.84
N SER A 13 2.87 -9.70 -5.75
CA SER A 13 1.42 -9.90 -5.47
C SER A 13 1.14 -10.81 -4.28
N ALA A 14 1.96 -11.85 -4.07
CA ALA A 14 1.84 -12.75 -2.93
C ALA A 14 2.26 -12.11 -1.59
N ASN A 15 3.20 -11.17 -1.62
CA ASN A 15 3.86 -10.62 -0.43
C ASN A 15 3.33 -9.26 -0.03
N ILE A 16 2.95 -8.42 -0.99
CA ILE A 16 2.54 -7.04 -0.77
C ILE A 16 1.41 -6.95 0.26
N GLY A 17 0.51 -7.94 0.25
CA GLY A 17 -0.59 -7.96 1.20
C GLY A 17 -0.19 -8.23 2.64
N LEU A 18 0.78 -9.11 2.86
CA LEU A 18 1.32 -9.36 4.19
C LEU A 18 2.08 -8.13 4.68
N LEU A 19 2.88 -7.51 3.81
CA LEU A 19 3.64 -6.31 4.12
C LEU A 19 2.74 -5.15 4.57
N LEU A 20 1.69 -4.85 3.79
CA LEU A 20 0.77 -3.74 4.09
C LEU A 20 0.03 -3.94 5.43
N ARG A 21 -0.41 -5.17 5.73
CA ARG A 21 -1.05 -5.49 7.02
C ARG A 21 -0.08 -5.31 8.20
N SER A 22 1.12 -5.87 8.09
CA SER A 22 2.14 -5.74 9.14
C SER A 22 2.54 -4.29 9.38
N LEU A 23 2.72 -3.50 8.31
CA LEU A 23 3.00 -2.07 8.44
C LEU A 23 1.85 -1.32 9.13
N HIS A 24 0.61 -1.61 8.75
CA HIS A 24 -0.55 -0.99 9.38
C HIS A 24 -0.64 -1.30 10.88
N GLU A 25 -0.43 -2.56 11.28
CA GLU A 25 -0.44 -2.98 12.69
C GLU A 25 0.64 -2.26 13.50
N VAL A 26 1.88 -2.24 13.00
CA VAL A 26 3.01 -1.59 13.69
C VAL A 26 2.79 -0.09 13.83
N LEU A 27 2.43 0.59 12.74
CA LEU A 27 2.28 2.05 12.74
C LEU A 27 1.07 2.50 13.57
N THR A 28 0.00 1.70 13.59
CA THR A 28 -1.15 1.93 14.47
C THR A 28 -0.78 1.73 15.93
N GLY A 29 -0.03 0.67 16.26
CA GLY A 29 0.47 0.42 17.62
C GLY A 29 1.41 1.51 18.14
N MET A 30 2.10 2.22 17.25
CA MET A 30 2.94 3.38 17.57
C MET A 30 2.14 4.67 17.80
N GLY A 31 0.82 4.70 17.50
CA GLY A 31 0.01 5.92 17.55
C GLY A 31 0.46 7.00 16.55
N ALA A 32 1.19 6.60 15.50
CA ALA A 32 1.66 7.52 14.47
C ALA A 32 0.54 7.82 13.46
N THR A 33 0.55 9.03 12.89
CA THR A 33 -0.22 9.28 11.66
C THR A 33 0.67 8.92 10.49
N PHE A 34 0.18 8.13 9.53
CA PHE A 34 1.02 7.63 8.45
C PHE A 34 0.28 7.50 7.11
N GLU A 35 1.07 7.52 6.04
CA GLU A 35 0.65 7.16 4.70
C GLU A 35 1.57 6.08 4.13
N ILE A 36 1.01 5.19 3.32
CA ILE A 36 1.76 4.14 2.63
C ILE A 36 1.54 4.33 1.13
N ILE A 37 2.61 4.63 0.42
CA ILE A 37 2.64 4.90 -1.01
C ILE A 37 3.26 3.68 -1.68
N VAL A 38 2.45 2.84 -2.32
CA VAL A 38 2.99 1.72 -3.10
C VAL A 38 3.22 2.17 -4.52
N VAL A 39 4.44 1.93 -4.99
CA VAL A 39 4.90 2.27 -6.34
C VAL A 39 5.09 0.98 -7.11
N ASP A 40 4.18 0.67 -8.03
CA ASP A 40 4.23 -0.54 -8.83
C ASP A 40 4.74 -0.23 -10.24
N ASP A 41 5.85 -0.86 -10.64
CA ASP A 41 6.48 -0.67 -11.96
C ASP A 41 5.96 -1.69 -12.98
N ASP A 42 4.66 -1.59 -13.30
CA ASP A 42 3.95 -2.44 -14.26
C ASP A 42 4.14 -3.95 -14.00
N SER A 43 3.84 -4.38 -12.77
CA SER A 43 4.02 -5.78 -12.40
C SER A 43 3.10 -6.69 -13.23
N PRO A 44 3.65 -7.68 -13.97
CA PRO A 44 2.84 -8.58 -14.81
C PRO A 44 1.94 -9.51 -13.98
N ASP A 45 2.24 -9.69 -12.70
CA ASP A 45 1.46 -10.51 -11.76
C ASP A 45 0.27 -9.77 -11.12
N ARG A 46 0.01 -8.51 -11.54
CA ARG A 46 -1.05 -7.65 -10.99
C ARG A 46 -0.87 -7.31 -9.51
N THR A 47 0.38 -7.17 -9.05
CA THR A 47 0.71 -6.67 -7.70
C THR A 47 -0.11 -5.44 -7.30
N TRP A 48 -0.29 -4.48 -8.21
CA TRP A 48 -1.12 -3.29 -7.99
C TRP A 48 -2.58 -3.60 -7.61
N ALA A 49 -3.17 -4.64 -8.20
CA ALA A 49 -4.58 -5.01 -7.95
C ALA A 49 -4.74 -5.57 -6.53
N THR A 50 -3.80 -6.42 -6.10
CA THR A 50 -3.77 -6.95 -4.73
C THR A 50 -3.55 -5.83 -3.71
N ALA A 51 -2.65 -4.88 -4.00
CA ALA A 51 -2.42 -3.73 -3.14
C ALA A 51 -3.68 -2.85 -3.02
N ALA A 52 -4.40 -2.61 -4.13
CA ALA A 52 -5.64 -1.84 -4.14
C ALA A 52 -6.78 -2.51 -3.35
N GLU A 53 -6.93 -3.83 -3.46
CA GLU A 53 -7.91 -4.60 -2.70
C GLU A 53 -7.65 -4.47 -1.19
N ILE A 54 -6.39 -4.57 -0.78
CA ILE A 54 -6.01 -4.49 0.62
C ILE A 54 -6.15 -3.06 1.14
N ALA A 55 -5.78 -2.05 0.36
CA ALA A 55 -5.99 -0.65 0.71
C ALA A 55 -7.47 -0.35 1.00
N ARG A 56 -8.42 -0.98 0.29
CA ARG A 56 -9.86 -0.86 0.58
C ARG A 56 -10.30 -1.51 1.89
N SER A 57 -9.59 -2.54 2.34
CA SER A 57 -9.87 -3.23 3.60
C SER A 57 -9.27 -2.53 4.82
N ILE A 58 -8.30 -1.63 4.61
CA ILE A 58 -7.64 -0.88 5.67
C ILE A 58 -8.39 0.44 5.92
N PRO A 59 -8.73 0.78 7.19
CA PRO A 59 -9.36 2.05 7.51
C PRO A 59 -8.54 3.26 7.05
N LYS A 60 -9.22 4.35 6.64
CA LYS A 60 -8.66 5.59 6.06
C LYS A 60 -7.60 6.32 6.90
N SER A 61 -7.30 5.87 8.12
CA SER A 61 -6.14 6.32 8.88
C SER A 61 -4.80 5.93 8.23
N GLY A 62 -4.81 5.01 7.25
CA GLY A 62 -3.72 4.82 6.28
C GLY A 62 -4.15 5.33 4.91
N CYS A 63 -3.68 6.52 4.51
CA CYS A 63 -3.84 6.97 3.14
C CYS A 63 -2.94 6.15 2.22
N PHE A 64 -3.50 5.64 1.14
CA PHE A 64 -2.77 4.97 0.08
C PHE A 64 -2.78 5.84 -1.17
N ALA A 65 -1.63 6.39 -1.53
CA ALA A 65 -1.45 7.12 -2.78
C ALA A 65 -0.64 6.23 -3.73
N GLY A 66 -1.21 5.93 -4.90
CA GLY A 66 -0.53 5.11 -5.92
C GLY A 66 0.31 5.97 -6.88
N PRO A 67 1.49 5.48 -7.30
CA PRO A 67 2.00 5.82 -8.62
C PRO A 67 2.43 4.58 -9.43
N GLY A 68 2.24 4.64 -10.76
CA GLY A 68 2.87 3.75 -11.74
C GLY A 68 1.93 3.17 -12.80
N HIS A 69 0.79 2.61 -12.41
CA HIS A 69 -0.10 1.87 -13.33
C HIS A 69 -1.36 2.66 -13.71
N ARG A 70 -1.73 2.65 -15.00
CA ARG A 70 -2.83 3.47 -15.58
C ARG A 70 -4.22 3.17 -15.00
N ASP A 71 -4.38 1.98 -14.42
CA ASP A 71 -5.67 1.44 -13.96
C ASP A 71 -5.91 1.56 -12.44
N TRP A 72 -5.12 2.37 -11.72
CA TRP A 72 -5.32 2.58 -10.29
C TRP A 72 -6.65 3.31 -9.99
N PRO A 73 -7.51 2.80 -9.06
CA PRO A 73 -8.72 3.50 -8.66
C PRO A 73 -8.38 4.78 -7.91
N ARG A 74 -8.68 5.94 -8.51
CA ARG A 74 -8.54 7.24 -7.83
C ARG A 74 -9.64 7.38 -6.76
N PRO A 75 -9.33 8.01 -5.60
CA PRO A 75 -10.32 8.33 -4.58
C PRO A 75 -11.39 9.30 -5.09
#